data_AF-A0A852TWU1-F1
#
_entry.id   AF-A0A852TWU1-F1
#
_cell.length_a   1.000
_cell.length_b   1.000
_cell.length_c   1.000
_cell.angle_alpha   90.00
_cell.angle_beta   90.00
_cell.angle_gamma   90.00
#
_symmetry.space_group_name_H-M   'P 1'
#
loop_
_entity.id
_entity.type
_entity.pdbx_description
1 polymer ?
#
loop_
_entity_poly.entity_id
_entity_poly.type
_entity_poly.pdbx_seq_one_letter_code
_entity_poly.pdbx_strand_id
1 'polypeptide(L)'
;MIFDQLISTLGAAGGISAIVAYLTSRIQRSATVESAQIAASAQLNSALHQLQSQSDLERQKVTQTEKQASFQALSVWLHDLEVMIDDIWAGLCGEDLSERENARRLIEEIPWEGRRLPREIVQRKYLWSSETRNLVGEIIGHLGTLYNTSKGALVCLDDERTISPFYGKDERRVRLGECKSEVWQARSDFLSLREMVYSNLHDETFVPSSLNSNRLPN
;
A
#
# COMPACT_ATOMS: atom_id res chain seq x y z
N MET A 1 72.82 -23.80 -36.75
CA MET A 1 73.60 -22.93 -37.65
C MET A 1 73.26 -23.28 -39.10
N ILE A 2 72.00 -23.08 -39.52
CA ILE A 2 71.54 -23.17 -40.92
C ILE A 2 70.36 -22.18 -41.05
N PHE A 3 70.62 -20.90 -40.78
CA PHE A 3 69.65 -19.80 -40.92
C PHE A 3 70.01 -18.87 -42.10
N ASP A 4 71.04 -19.21 -42.89
CA ASP A 4 71.69 -18.25 -43.81
C ASP A 4 71.63 -18.62 -45.30
N GLN A 5 70.74 -19.52 -45.76
CA GLN A 5 70.69 -19.85 -47.20
C GLN A 5 69.33 -19.80 -47.90
N LEU A 6 68.33 -19.11 -47.35
CA LEU A 6 67.08 -18.86 -48.07
C LEU A 6 66.66 -17.37 -48.09
N ILE A 7 67.66 -16.47 -48.08
CA ILE A 7 67.51 -15.05 -48.43
C ILE A 7 68.31 -14.78 -49.71
N SER A 8 68.03 -15.49 -50.79
CA SER A 8 68.59 -15.17 -52.13
C SER A 8 67.70 -15.64 -53.28
N THR A 9 66.40 -15.40 -53.15
CA THR A 9 65.48 -15.24 -54.30
C THR A 9 64.69 -13.94 -54.13
N LEU A 10 65.46 -12.86 -53.95
CA LEU A 10 65.03 -11.47 -54.13
C LEU A 10 64.76 -11.25 -55.63
N GLY A 11 63.51 -10.99 -56.00
CA GLY A 11 63.12 -10.57 -57.35
C GLY A 11 61.61 -10.51 -57.58
N ALA A 12 60.86 -11.44 -56.97
CA ALA A 12 59.39 -11.49 -57.07
C ALA A 12 58.64 -11.39 -55.72
N ALA A 13 59.37 -11.40 -54.59
CA ALA A 13 58.81 -11.52 -53.25
C ALA A 13 58.27 -10.19 -52.65
N GLY A 14 58.66 -9.03 -53.19
CA GLY A 14 58.22 -7.73 -52.68
C GLY A 14 56.75 -7.39 -52.97
N GLY A 15 56.20 -7.92 -54.07
CA GLY A 15 54.79 -7.76 -54.42
C GLY A 15 53.87 -8.63 -53.55
N ILE A 16 54.29 -9.87 -53.27
CA ILE A 16 53.48 -10.81 -52.48
C ILE A 16 53.44 -10.41 -51.01
N SER A 17 54.54 -9.92 -50.43
CA SER A 17 54.54 -9.41 -49.05
C SER A 17 53.68 -8.15 -48.89
N ALA A 18 53.68 -7.24 -49.87
CA ALA A 18 52.80 -6.07 -49.89
C ALA A 18 51.32 -6.45 -50.10
N ILE A 19 51.02 -7.45 -50.92
CA ILE A 19 49.66 -7.95 -51.14
C ILE A 19 49.14 -8.67 -49.89
N VAL A 20 49.96 -9.50 -49.24
CA VAL A 20 49.62 -10.17 -47.98
C VAL A 20 49.45 -9.15 -46.85
N ALA A 21 50.32 -8.15 -46.74
CA ALA A 21 50.19 -7.03 -45.78
C ALA A 21 48.94 -6.17 -46.06
N TYR A 22 48.62 -5.90 -47.32
CA TYR A 22 47.43 -5.16 -47.72
C TYR A 22 46.15 -5.96 -47.43
N LEU A 23 46.12 -7.25 -47.75
CA LEU A 23 44.99 -8.15 -47.44
C LEU A 23 44.82 -8.33 -45.93
N THR A 24 45.90 -8.55 -45.18
CA THR A 24 45.83 -8.61 -43.71
C THR A 24 45.41 -7.28 -43.10
N SER A 25 45.84 -6.13 -43.63
CA SER A 25 45.36 -4.82 -43.17
C SER A 25 43.87 -4.58 -43.50
N ARG A 26 43.37 -5.09 -44.63
CA ARG A 26 41.96 -5.00 -45.00
C ARG A 26 41.09 -5.93 -44.16
N ILE A 27 41.57 -7.16 -43.92
CA ILE A 27 40.90 -8.15 -43.07
C ILE A 27 40.91 -7.69 -41.61
N GLN A 28 42.02 -7.08 -41.15
CA GLN A 28 42.07 -6.44 -39.84
C GLN A 28 41.12 -5.24 -39.78
N ARG A 29 41.06 -4.38 -40.81
CA ARG A 29 40.09 -3.27 -40.85
C ARG A 29 38.65 -3.77 -40.80
N SER A 30 38.28 -4.78 -41.57
CA SER A 30 36.93 -5.35 -41.53
C SER A 30 36.64 -6.02 -40.18
N ALA A 31 37.58 -6.78 -39.64
CA ALA A 31 37.44 -7.41 -38.32
C ALA A 31 37.40 -6.38 -37.18
N THR A 32 38.10 -5.24 -37.30
CA THR A 32 38.04 -4.14 -36.32
C THR A 32 36.75 -3.34 -36.42
N VAL A 33 36.18 -3.21 -37.61
CA VAL A 33 34.87 -2.54 -37.78
C VAL A 33 33.76 -3.43 -37.25
N GLU A 34 33.80 -4.73 -37.53
CA GLU A 34 32.85 -5.70 -37.00
C GLU A 34 32.95 -5.82 -35.47
N SER A 35 34.16 -5.88 -34.91
CA SER A 35 34.34 -5.90 -33.45
C SER A 35 33.95 -4.58 -32.78
N ALA A 36 34.19 -3.43 -33.43
CA ALA A 36 33.69 -2.13 -32.95
C ALA A 36 32.16 -2.05 -33.00
N GLN A 37 31.52 -2.62 -34.02
CA GLN A 37 30.07 -2.68 -34.14
C GLN A 37 29.43 -3.61 -33.09
N ILE A 38 30.07 -4.75 -32.81
CA ILE A 38 29.67 -5.66 -31.72
C ILE A 38 29.87 -5.00 -30.35
N ALA A 39 30.98 -4.30 -30.13
CA ALA A 39 31.21 -3.58 -28.88
C ALA A 39 30.22 -2.42 -28.69
N ALA A 40 29.91 -1.67 -29.76
CA ALA A 40 28.94 -0.59 -29.72
C ALA A 40 27.52 -1.11 -29.46
N SER A 41 27.11 -2.23 -30.09
CA SER A 41 25.81 -2.83 -29.84
C SER A 41 25.70 -3.42 -28.43
N ALA A 42 26.76 -4.04 -27.91
CA ALA A 42 26.81 -4.51 -26.53
C ALA A 42 26.71 -3.36 -25.51
N GLN A 43 27.42 -2.24 -25.75
CA GLN A 43 27.33 -1.04 -24.91
C GLN A 43 25.93 -0.42 -24.94
N LEU A 44 25.31 -0.36 -26.13
CA LEU A 44 23.97 0.20 -26.30
C LEU A 44 22.91 -0.68 -25.63
N ASN A 45 23.00 -2.01 -25.78
CA ASN A 45 22.12 -2.96 -25.08
C ASN A 45 22.29 -2.87 -23.55
N SER A 46 23.53 -2.73 -23.06
CA SER A 46 23.81 -2.52 -21.63
C SER A 46 23.17 -1.22 -21.12
N ALA A 47 23.33 -0.11 -21.86
CA ALA A 47 22.73 1.17 -21.53
C ALA A 47 21.19 1.11 -21.52
N LEU A 48 20.58 0.42 -22.50
CA LEU A 48 19.12 0.20 -22.53
C LEU A 48 18.64 -0.62 -21.33
N HIS A 49 19.34 -1.70 -20.99
CA HIS A 49 19.03 -2.49 -19.80
C HIS A 49 19.14 -1.67 -18.51
N GLN A 50 20.16 -0.82 -18.41
CA GLN A 50 20.33 0.06 -17.26
C GLN A 50 19.20 1.08 -17.13
N LEU A 51 18.78 1.70 -18.25
CA LEU A 51 17.65 2.62 -18.27
C LEU A 51 16.32 1.93 -17.91
N GLN A 52 16.09 0.73 -18.42
CA GLN A 52 14.90 -0.07 -18.07
C GLN A 52 14.89 -0.40 -16.58
N SER A 53 16.01 -0.88 -16.03
CA SER A 53 16.13 -1.18 -14.61
C SER A 53 15.90 0.06 -13.74
N GLN A 54 16.41 1.23 -14.12
CA GLN A 54 16.16 2.48 -13.41
C GLN A 54 14.68 2.87 -13.44
N SER A 55 14.04 2.82 -14.61
CA SER A 55 12.61 3.08 -14.76
C SER A 55 11.77 2.14 -13.89
N ASP A 56 12.10 0.85 -13.85
CA ASP A 56 11.37 -0.12 -13.03
C ASP A 56 11.53 0.15 -11.53
N LEU A 57 12.74 0.52 -11.09
CA LEU A 57 12.99 0.93 -9.71
C LEU A 57 12.23 2.21 -9.35
N GLU A 58 12.15 3.19 -10.24
CA GLU A 58 11.37 4.41 -10.03
C GLU A 58 9.87 4.11 -9.91
N ARG A 59 9.33 3.27 -10.80
CA ARG A 59 7.92 2.83 -10.74
C ARG A 59 7.59 2.09 -9.44
N GLN A 60 8.51 1.23 -8.98
CA GLN A 60 8.36 0.54 -7.70
C GLN A 60 8.37 1.53 -6.52
N LYS A 61 9.29 2.50 -6.52
CA LYS A 61 9.33 3.55 -5.49
C LYS A 61 8.04 4.34 -5.45
N VAL A 62 7.54 4.80 -6.61
CA VAL A 62 6.28 5.55 -6.68
C VAL A 62 5.12 4.71 -6.12
N THR A 63 4.98 3.47 -6.57
CA THR A 63 3.94 2.55 -6.08
C THR A 63 4.02 2.37 -4.55
N GLN A 64 5.23 2.18 -4.01
CA GLN A 64 5.44 2.03 -2.58
C GLN A 64 5.05 3.29 -1.81
N THR A 65 5.41 4.47 -2.32
CA THR A 65 5.04 5.75 -1.68
C THR A 65 3.53 5.97 -1.71
N GLU A 66 2.85 5.64 -2.82
CA GLU A 66 1.39 5.74 -2.91
C GLU A 66 0.70 4.76 -1.95
N LYS A 67 1.23 3.54 -1.84
CA LYS A 67 0.73 2.52 -0.91
C LYS A 67 0.87 3.00 0.54
N GLN A 68 2.03 3.53 0.93
CA GLN A 68 2.27 4.08 2.25
C GLN A 68 1.34 5.27 2.55
N ALA A 69 1.16 6.20 1.61
CA ALA A 69 0.25 7.32 1.77
C ALA A 69 -1.22 6.88 1.90
N SER A 70 -1.61 5.84 1.17
CA SER A 70 -2.93 5.22 1.28
C SER A 70 -3.17 4.62 2.67
N PHE A 71 -2.17 3.91 3.20
CA PHE A 71 -2.22 3.31 4.53
C PHE A 71 -2.21 4.33 5.65
N GLN A 72 -1.39 5.38 5.54
CA GLN A 72 -1.40 6.47 6.50
C GLN A 72 -2.78 7.14 6.60
N ALA A 73 -3.41 7.40 5.44
CA ALA A 73 -4.76 7.96 5.42
C ALA A 73 -5.77 7.01 6.09
N LEU A 74 -5.69 5.71 5.80
CA LEU A 74 -6.53 4.69 6.43
C LEU A 74 -6.35 4.67 7.97
N SER A 75 -5.11 4.71 8.46
CA SER A 75 -4.83 4.73 9.90
C SER A 75 -5.41 5.96 10.60
N VAL A 76 -5.27 7.14 9.99
CA VAL A 76 -5.87 8.37 10.54
C VAL A 76 -7.38 8.24 10.62
N TRP A 77 -8.04 7.79 9.54
CA TRP A 77 -9.49 7.60 9.54
C TRP A 77 -9.96 6.58 10.59
N LEU A 78 -9.24 5.47 10.77
CA LEU A 78 -9.56 4.47 11.80
C LEU A 78 -9.39 5.02 13.22
N HIS A 79 -8.40 5.87 13.45
CA HIS A 79 -8.20 6.53 14.73
C HIS A 79 -9.31 7.55 15.02
N ASP A 80 -9.69 8.37 14.02
CA ASP A 80 -10.79 9.32 14.18
C ASP A 80 -12.11 8.61 14.51
N LEU A 81 -12.35 7.45 13.92
CA LEU A 81 -13.50 6.59 14.23
C LEU A 81 -13.45 6.04 15.66
N GLU A 82 -12.29 5.59 16.13
CA GLU A 82 -12.10 5.15 17.53
C GLU A 82 -12.49 6.26 18.51
N VAL A 83 -11.93 7.46 18.31
CA VAL A 83 -12.20 8.61 19.18
C VAL A 83 -13.69 8.93 19.19
N MET A 84 -14.33 8.95 18.02
CA MET A 84 -15.77 9.18 17.92
C MET A 84 -16.60 8.11 18.65
N ILE A 85 -16.23 6.83 18.53
CA ILE A 85 -16.91 5.73 19.22
C ILE A 85 -16.75 5.87 20.74
N ASP A 86 -15.55 6.22 21.21
CA ASP A 86 -15.25 6.43 22.62
C ASP A 86 -16.06 7.61 23.19
N ASP A 87 -16.17 8.71 22.46
CA ASP A 87 -16.96 9.88 22.85
C ASP A 87 -18.46 9.55 22.91
N ILE A 88 -18.97 8.78 21.94
CA ILE A 88 -20.36 8.29 21.96
C ILE A 88 -20.60 7.41 23.18
N TRP A 89 -19.70 6.45 23.43
CA TRP A 89 -19.81 5.56 24.58
C TRP A 89 -19.78 6.32 25.90
N ALA A 90 -18.87 7.29 26.03
CA ALA A 90 -18.78 8.17 27.18
C ALA A 90 -20.10 8.92 27.40
N GLY A 91 -20.68 9.54 26.38
CA GLY A 91 -21.96 10.26 26.53
C GLY A 91 -23.19 9.37 26.79
N LEU A 92 -23.17 8.10 26.35
CA LEU A 92 -24.22 7.13 26.68
C LEU A 92 -24.12 6.63 28.13
N CYS A 93 -22.91 6.49 28.65
CA CYS A 93 -22.65 6.01 30.01
C CYS A 93 -22.59 7.14 31.05
N GLY A 94 -22.31 8.36 30.62
CA GLY A 94 -22.16 9.54 31.45
C GLY A 94 -23.47 9.99 32.09
N GLU A 95 -23.33 10.57 33.27
CA GLU A 95 -24.42 11.24 33.99
C GLU A 95 -24.57 12.70 33.53
N ASP A 96 -23.51 13.29 32.96
CA ASP A 96 -23.50 14.68 32.52
C ASP A 96 -24.38 14.89 31.27
N LEU A 97 -25.23 15.92 31.36
CA LEU A 97 -26.05 16.39 30.26
C LEU A 97 -25.20 16.85 29.07
N SER A 98 -24.06 17.49 29.32
CA SER A 98 -23.20 18.02 28.26
C SER A 98 -22.59 16.90 27.42
N GLU A 99 -22.09 15.84 28.06
CA GLU A 99 -21.56 14.65 27.39
C GLU A 99 -22.63 13.94 26.56
N ARG A 100 -23.86 13.83 27.09
CA ARG A 100 -24.98 13.24 26.36
C ARG A 100 -25.39 14.06 25.14
N GLU A 101 -25.43 15.38 25.26
CA GLU A 101 -25.70 16.27 24.13
C GLU A 101 -24.60 16.21 23.08
N ASN A 102 -23.34 16.05 23.50
CA ASN A 102 -22.23 15.82 22.59
C ASN A 102 -22.39 14.50 21.84
N ALA A 103 -22.69 13.40 22.53
CA ALA A 103 -22.96 12.12 21.90
C ALA A 103 -24.18 12.18 20.97
N ARG A 104 -25.24 12.92 21.33
CA ARG A 104 -26.38 13.18 20.44
C ARG A 104 -25.93 13.91 19.19
N ARG A 105 -25.18 15.00 19.30
CA ARG A 105 -24.64 15.73 18.14
C ARG A 105 -23.78 14.82 17.29
N LEU A 106 -22.87 14.04 17.87
CA LEU A 106 -22.10 13.06 17.11
C LEU A 106 -23.03 12.09 16.37
N ILE A 107 -24.03 11.51 17.01
CA ILE A 107 -24.95 10.56 16.36
C ILE A 107 -25.85 11.23 15.31
N GLU A 108 -26.35 12.44 15.54
CA GLU A 108 -27.27 13.10 14.61
C GLU A 108 -26.56 13.82 13.47
N GLU A 109 -25.44 14.47 13.79
CA GLU A 109 -24.62 15.25 12.88
C GLU A 109 -23.55 14.41 12.19
N ILE A 110 -23.35 13.11 12.52
CA ILE A 110 -22.48 12.22 11.72
C ILE A 110 -22.86 12.41 10.26
N PRO A 111 -22.01 13.08 9.48
CA PRO A 111 -22.27 13.28 8.08
C PRO A 111 -22.29 11.88 7.47
N TRP A 112 -23.12 11.68 6.45
CA TRP A 112 -23.22 10.37 5.82
C TRP A 112 -21.86 9.94 5.24
N GLU A 113 -20.92 10.89 5.10
CA GLU A 113 -19.50 10.75 4.85
C GLU A 113 -18.73 9.96 5.92
N GLY A 114 -19.06 10.03 7.21
CA GLY A 114 -18.36 9.29 8.29
C GLY A 114 -18.60 7.77 8.27
N ARG A 115 -19.67 7.33 7.59
CA ARG A 115 -19.97 5.90 7.35
C ARG A 115 -19.32 5.36 6.08
N ARG A 116 -18.64 6.21 5.32
CA ARG A 116 -17.96 5.84 4.09
C ARG A 116 -16.48 6.09 4.26
N LEU A 117 -15.68 5.41 3.46
CA LEU A 117 -14.28 5.75 3.37
C LEU A 117 -14.17 7.17 2.79
N PRO A 118 -13.31 8.02 3.39
CA PRO A 118 -12.91 9.29 2.79
C PRO A 118 -12.49 9.12 1.33
N ARG A 119 -12.76 10.12 0.51
CA ARG A 119 -12.55 10.04 -0.95
C ARG A 119 -11.10 9.71 -1.30
N GLU A 120 -10.17 10.26 -0.55
CA GLU A 120 -8.72 10.09 -0.66
C GLU A 120 -8.32 8.62 -0.49
N ILE A 121 -9.00 7.95 0.44
CA ILE A 121 -8.81 6.54 0.77
C ILE A 121 -9.46 5.66 -0.30
N VAL A 122 -10.69 5.99 -0.73
CA VAL A 122 -11.41 5.23 -1.77
C VAL A 122 -10.64 5.20 -3.09
N GLN A 123 -10.08 6.34 -3.51
CA GLN A 123 -9.32 6.44 -4.76
C GLN A 123 -8.09 5.53 -4.77
N ARG A 124 -7.55 5.20 -3.61
CA ARG A 124 -6.33 4.39 -3.44
C ARG A 124 -6.61 2.97 -2.95
N LYS A 125 -7.88 2.57 -2.86
CA LYS A 125 -8.30 1.24 -2.42
C LYS A 125 -7.72 0.10 -3.29
N TYR A 126 -7.43 0.38 -4.56
CA TYR A 126 -6.83 -0.61 -5.48
C TYR A 126 -5.39 -1.01 -5.09
N LEU A 127 -4.72 -0.23 -4.25
CA LEU A 127 -3.36 -0.50 -3.77
C LEU A 127 -3.32 -1.50 -2.60
N TRP A 128 -4.47 -1.85 -2.03
CA TRP A 128 -4.56 -2.74 -0.87
C TRP A 128 -4.79 -4.19 -1.29
N SER A 129 -4.35 -5.12 -0.44
CA SER A 129 -4.75 -6.51 -0.56
C SER A 129 -6.28 -6.67 -0.53
N SER A 130 -6.77 -7.81 -1.02
CA SER A 130 -8.18 -8.19 -0.87
C SER A 130 -8.58 -8.32 0.60
N GLU A 131 -7.66 -8.78 1.46
CA GLU A 131 -7.89 -8.96 2.89
C GLU A 131 -8.14 -7.63 3.58
N THR A 132 -7.25 -6.65 3.42
CA THR A 132 -7.42 -5.30 3.94
C THR A 132 -8.73 -4.67 3.46
N ARG A 133 -9.10 -4.88 2.18
CA ARG A 133 -10.38 -4.39 1.63
C ARG A 133 -11.61 -5.03 2.26
N ASN A 134 -11.53 -6.32 2.62
CA ASN A 134 -12.61 -7.05 3.26
C ASN A 134 -12.78 -6.60 4.72
N LEU A 135 -11.68 -6.54 5.49
CA LEU A 135 -11.67 -6.06 6.87
C LEU A 135 -12.25 -4.64 6.98
N VAL A 136 -11.85 -3.74 6.09
CA VAL A 136 -12.41 -2.38 6.03
C VAL A 136 -13.91 -2.41 5.70
N GLY A 137 -14.35 -3.33 4.85
CA GLY A 137 -15.78 -3.53 4.57
C GLY A 137 -16.56 -3.99 5.81
N GLU A 138 -15.99 -4.91 6.59
CA GLU A 138 -16.56 -5.39 7.86
C GLU A 138 -16.68 -4.25 8.87
N ILE A 139 -15.61 -3.45 9.03
CA ILE A 139 -15.61 -2.25 9.89
C ILE A 139 -16.79 -1.34 9.55
N ILE A 140 -17.00 -1.02 8.26
CA ILE A 140 -18.14 -0.18 7.83
C ILE A 140 -19.48 -0.81 8.21
N GLY A 141 -19.60 -2.13 8.07
CA GLY A 141 -20.79 -2.88 8.50
C GLY A 141 -21.06 -2.72 9.99
N HIS A 142 -20.04 -2.91 10.82
CA HIS A 142 -20.14 -2.77 12.28
C HIS A 142 -20.45 -1.34 12.73
N LEU A 143 -19.90 -0.32 12.05
CA LEU A 143 -20.24 1.08 12.32
C LEU A 143 -21.73 1.36 12.09
N GLY A 144 -22.35 0.73 11.09
CA GLY A 144 -23.78 0.83 10.84
C GLY A 144 -24.61 0.29 12.01
N THR A 145 -24.22 -0.87 12.55
CA THR A 145 -24.86 -1.47 13.73
C THR A 145 -24.68 -0.59 14.96
N LEU A 146 -23.44 -0.16 15.25
CA LEU A 146 -23.11 0.71 16.38
C LEU A 146 -23.93 1.99 16.37
N TYR A 147 -24.09 2.60 15.20
CA TYR A 147 -24.89 3.81 15.04
C TYR A 147 -26.35 3.59 15.44
N ASN A 148 -26.97 2.53 14.90
CA ASN A 148 -28.38 2.25 15.13
C ASN A 148 -28.66 1.91 16.59
N THR A 149 -27.79 1.12 17.23
CA THR A 149 -27.90 0.76 18.65
C THR A 149 -27.64 1.96 19.55
N SER A 150 -26.66 2.80 19.24
CA SER A 150 -26.38 4.04 19.98
C SER A 150 -27.54 5.03 19.91
N LYS A 151 -28.15 5.18 18.72
CA LYS A 151 -29.36 5.99 18.57
C LYS A 151 -30.53 5.43 19.40
N GLY A 152 -30.71 4.11 19.42
CA GLY A 152 -31.69 3.45 20.29
C GLY A 152 -31.46 3.70 21.78
N ALA A 153 -30.20 3.67 22.21
CA ALA A 153 -29.80 3.98 23.58
C ALA A 153 -30.11 5.43 23.95
N LEU A 154 -29.82 6.40 23.06
CA LEU A 154 -30.16 7.81 23.29
C LEU A 154 -31.66 8.04 23.46
N VAL A 155 -32.49 7.42 22.61
CA VAL A 155 -33.96 7.53 22.75
C VAL A 155 -34.41 7.01 24.12
N CYS A 156 -33.87 5.89 24.58
CA CYS A 156 -34.18 5.37 25.91
C CYS A 156 -33.77 6.33 27.04
N LEU A 157 -32.63 7.02 26.89
CA LEU A 157 -32.14 8.01 27.85
C LEU A 157 -32.97 9.30 27.89
N ASP A 158 -33.55 9.71 26.76
CA ASP A 158 -34.39 10.90 26.67
C ASP A 158 -35.81 10.66 27.20
N ASP A 159 -36.34 9.45 26.97
CA ASP A 159 -37.65 9.04 27.50
C ASP A 159 -37.69 8.96 29.03
N GLU A 160 -36.54 8.69 29.69
CA GLU A 160 -36.43 8.73 31.15
C GLU A 160 -36.71 10.13 31.73
N ARG A 161 -36.50 11.19 30.95
CA ARG A 161 -36.73 12.58 31.39
C ARG A 161 -38.17 13.05 31.20
N THR A 162 -38.88 12.49 30.23
CA THR A 162 -40.13 13.09 29.71
C THR A 162 -41.40 12.46 30.32
N ILE A 163 -41.31 11.26 30.93
CA ILE A 163 -42.50 10.47 31.28
C ILE A 163 -42.66 10.24 32.79
N SER A 164 -43.93 10.34 33.23
CA SER A 164 -44.44 10.16 34.59
C SER A 164 -43.84 8.94 35.35
N PRO A 165 -43.56 9.05 36.66
CA PRO A 165 -42.83 8.04 37.45
C PRO A 165 -43.49 6.66 37.58
N PHE A 166 -44.74 6.48 37.15
CA PHE A 166 -45.62 5.43 37.67
C PHE A 166 -45.78 4.18 36.81
N TYR A 167 -45.35 4.14 35.54
CA TYR A 167 -45.43 2.93 34.72
C TYR A 167 -44.20 2.74 33.78
N GLY A 168 -43.68 1.51 33.71
CA GLY A 168 -42.70 1.09 32.70
C GLY A 168 -41.24 1.51 32.92
N LYS A 169 -40.79 1.77 34.16
CA LYS A 169 -39.39 2.15 34.45
C LYS A 169 -38.41 0.97 34.30
N ASP A 170 -38.83 -0.23 34.71
CA ASP A 170 -37.96 -1.41 34.71
C ASP A 170 -37.68 -1.92 33.29
N GLU A 171 -38.70 -2.01 32.44
CA GLU A 171 -38.53 -2.42 31.03
C GLU A 171 -37.58 -1.48 30.25
N ARG A 172 -37.65 -0.17 30.52
CA ARG A 172 -36.77 0.81 29.88
C ARG A 172 -35.32 0.70 30.36
N ARG A 173 -35.11 0.48 31.66
CA ARG A 173 -33.77 0.24 32.20
C ARG A 173 -33.14 -1.02 31.63
N VAL A 174 -33.93 -2.09 31.50
CA VAL A 174 -33.50 -3.33 30.85
C VAL A 174 -33.11 -3.04 29.40
N ARG A 175 -33.99 -2.40 28.62
CA ARG A 175 -33.71 -2.05 27.22
C ARG A 175 -32.49 -1.14 27.04
N LEU A 176 -32.32 -0.15 27.91
CA LEU A 176 -31.13 0.71 27.92
C LEU A 176 -29.86 -0.11 28.22
N GLY A 177 -29.94 -1.03 29.17
CA GLY A 177 -28.85 -1.95 29.49
C GLY A 177 -28.47 -2.83 28.30
N GLU A 178 -29.46 -3.37 27.59
CA GLU A 178 -29.27 -4.15 26.35
C GLU A 178 -28.59 -3.29 25.27
N CYS A 179 -29.11 -2.10 24.97
CA CYS A 179 -28.50 -1.21 23.98
C CYS A 179 -27.07 -0.81 24.36
N LYS A 180 -26.79 -0.53 25.65
CA LYS A 180 -25.42 -0.25 26.12
C LYS A 180 -24.49 -1.45 25.93
N SER A 181 -24.96 -2.66 26.24
CA SER A 181 -24.19 -3.88 26.03
C SER A 181 -23.89 -4.12 24.54
N GLU A 182 -24.85 -3.86 23.66
CA GLU A 182 -24.66 -3.98 22.21
C GLU A 182 -23.66 -2.93 21.67
N VAL A 183 -23.74 -1.68 22.13
CA VAL A 183 -22.77 -0.64 21.76
C VAL A 183 -21.37 -1.01 22.24
N TRP A 184 -21.24 -1.52 23.48
CA TRP A 184 -19.97 -2.01 24.00
C TRP A 184 -19.39 -3.15 23.15
N GLN A 185 -20.22 -4.13 22.78
CA GLN A 185 -19.79 -5.23 21.92
C GLN A 185 -19.33 -4.72 20.55
N ALA A 186 -20.12 -3.84 19.91
CA ALA A 186 -19.76 -3.28 18.61
C ALA A 186 -18.45 -2.48 18.65
N ARG A 187 -18.19 -1.74 19.75
CA ARG A 187 -16.91 -1.08 20.00
C ARG A 187 -15.77 -2.09 20.11
N SER A 188 -15.95 -3.17 20.87
CA SER A 188 -14.93 -4.22 21.01
C SER A 188 -14.62 -4.89 19.67
N ASP A 189 -15.65 -5.18 18.87
CA ASP A 189 -15.50 -5.78 17.54
C ASP A 189 -14.73 -4.83 16.61
N PHE A 190 -15.05 -3.53 16.63
CA PHE A 190 -14.33 -2.51 15.88
C PHE A 190 -12.84 -2.47 16.24
N LEU A 191 -12.49 -2.46 17.54
CA LEU A 191 -11.10 -2.44 17.98
C LEU A 191 -10.35 -3.69 17.51
N SER A 192 -10.97 -4.86 17.58
CA SER A 192 -10.39 -6.11 17.07
C SER A 192 -10.11 -6.04 15.56
N LEU A 193 -11.10 -5.60 14.77
CA LEU A 193 -10.95 -5.43 13.33
C LEU A 193 -9.86 -4.42 12.97
N ARG A 194 -9.77 -3.31 13.73
CA ARG A 194 -8.73 -2.31 13.54
C ARG A 194 -7.33 -2.89 13.76
N GLU A 195 -7.13 -3.66 14.82
CA GLU A 195 -5.83 -4.31 15.08
C GLU A 195 -5.46 -5.33 13.99
N MET A 196 -6.44 -6.05 13.43
CA MET A 196 -6.22 -6.92 12.27
C MET A 196 -5.83 -6.12 11.03
N VAL A 197 -6.44 -4.96 10.80
CA VAL A 197 -6.01 -4.05 9.73
C VAL A 197 -4.57 -3.59 9.97
N TYR A 198 -4.23 -3.11 11.17
CA TYR A 198 -2.86 -2.66 11.47
C TYR A 198 -1.82 -3.77 11.32
N SER A 199 -2.14 -4.99 11.71
CA SER A 199 -1.28 -6.16 11.54
C SER A 199 -1.02 -6.43 10.05
N ASN A 200 -2.09 -6.46 9.24
CA ASN A 200 -1.98 -6.64 7.79
C ASN A 200 -1.19 -5.51 7.10
N LEU A 201 -1.35 -4.27 7.57
CA LEU A 201 -0.59 -3.12 7.06
C LEU A 201 0.92 -3.25 7.31
N HIS A 202 1.32 -3.82 8.46
CA HIS A 202 2.74 -4.05 8.76
C HIS A 202 3.33 -5.12 7.84
N ASP A 203 2.61 -6.22 7.61
CA ASP A 203 3.06 -7.29 6.72
C ASP A 203 3.16 -6.81 5.26
N GLU A 204 2.21 -5.98 4.83
CA GLU A 204 2.15 -5.45 3.46
C GLU A 204 3.19 -4.37 3.14
N THR A 205 3.78 -3.74 4.15
CA THR A 205 4.85 -2.73 3.99
C THR A 205 6.25 -3.34 4.10
N PHE A 206 6.38 -4.48 4.77
CA PHE A 206 7.63 -5.22 4.93
C PHE A 206 7.86 -6.21 3.78
N VAL A 207 7.92 -5.74 2.53
CA VAL A 207 8.47 -6.56 1.44
C VAL A 207 9.99 -6.46 1.52
N PRO A 208 10.71 -7.51 1.97
CA PRO A 208 12.16 -7.45 2.07
C PRO A 208 12.73 -7.29 0.66
N SER A 209 13.60 -6.29 0.48
CA SER A 209 14.33 -6.00 -0.76
C SER A 209 15.26 -7.15 -1.22
N SER A 210 15.25 -8.29 -0.52
CA SER A 210 16.09 -9.45 -0.75
C SER A 210 15.69 -10.28 -1.98
N LEU A 211 14.55 -10.02 -2.62
CA LEU A 211 14.19 -10.71 -3.87
C LEU A 211 14.87 -10.14 -5.13
N ASN A 212 15.74 -9.13 -5.00
CA ASN A 212 16.51 -8.60 -6.14
C ASN A 212 17.91 -9.20 -6.31
N SER A 213 18.23 -10.31 -5.64
CA SER A 213 19.40 -11.13 -6.01
C SER A 213 19.04 -12.05 -7.18
N ASN A 214 18.72 -11.47 -8.34
CA ASN A 214 18.72 -12.25 -9.57
C ASN A 214 20.15 -12.70 -9.83
N ARG A 215 20.34 -14.01 -9.65
CA ARG A 215 21.43 -14.80 -10.22
C ARG A 215 21.59 -14.39 -11.68
N LEU A 216 22.76 -13.85 -12.01
CA LEU A 216 23.26 -13.88 -13.37
C LEU A 216 23.42 -15.37 -13.75
N PRO A 217 22.84 -15.85 -14.86
CA PRO A 217 23.27 -17.12 -15.43
C PRO A 217 24.71 -16.96 -15.93
N ASN A 218 25.62 -17.76 -15.38
CA ASN A 218 26.93 -18.02 -15.98
C ASN A 218 26.77 -18.86 -17.25
#